data_AF-A0A7S4C4Z4-F1
#
_entry.id   AF-A0A7S4C4Z4-F1
#
_cell.length_a   1.000
_cell.length_b   1.000
_cell.length_c   1.000
_cell.angle_alpha   90.00
_cell.angle_beta   90.00
_cell.angle_gamma   90.00
#
_symmetry.space_group_name_H-M   'P 1'
#
loop_
_entity.id
_entity.type
_entity.pdbx_description
1 polymer ?
#
loop_
_entity_poly.entity_id
_entity_poly.type
_entity_poly.pdbx_seq_one_letter_code
_entity_poly.pdbx_strand_id
1 'polypeptide(L)'
;QTSTMAAAAAPASERPARPSLSRGQTMSTILKETELKMENGDCFVGLVLDNMPVSGTMLYTDGAQFRGTFQHGKKHGSGLLRFPHGDQYDGCFSNDYILGEGKFIVGAEGVVYSGKFGLPIGEVEMSEDE
;
A
#
# COMPACT_ATOMS: atom_id res chain seq x y z
N GLN A 1 22.32 -13.45 42.45
CA GLN A 1 21.17 -12.56 42.75
C GLN A 1 21.51 -11.24 42.05
N THR A 2 20.83 -10.70 41.05
CA THR A 2 19.44 -10.78 40.56
C THR A 2 19.41 -10.30 39.10
N SER A 3 18.37 -10.74 38.37
CA SER A 3 17.86 -10.22 37.10
C SER A 3 18.04 -8.73 36.84
N THR A 4 18.19 -8.33 35.57
CA THR A 4 17.10 -7.69 34.79
C THR A 4 17.51 -7.55 33.32
N MET A 5 16.62 -7.98 32.42
CA MET A 5 16.66 -7.77 30.98
C MET A 5 16.34 -6.31 30.60
N ALA A 6 16.89 -5.82 29.48
CA ALA A 6 16.25 -4.88 28.56
C ALA A 6 16.98 -4.97 27.21
N ALA A 7 16.44 -5.65 26.19
CA ALA A 7 15.52 -5.10 25.17
C ALA A 7 16.14 -3.86 24.47
N ALA A 8 16.85 -4.05 23.35
CA ALA A 8 16.33 -4.14 21.98
C ALA A 8 15.85 -2.79 21.41
N ALA A 9 16.62 -2.25 20.46
CA ALA A 9 16.16 -1.63 19.20
C ALA A 9 17.37 -1.05 18.44
N ALA A 10 17.81 -1.77 17.41
CA ALA A 10 18.68 -1.24 16.35
C ALA A 10 17.82 -0.46 15.32
N PRO A 11 18.40 0.16 14.28
CA PRO A 11 18.78 1.56 14.25
C PRO A 11 17.97 2.38 13.24
N ALA A 12 18.22 3.70 13.26
CA ALA A 12 17.75 4.70 12.31
C ALA A 12 17.60 4.17 10.88
N SER A 13 16.35 4.09 10.41
CA SER A 13 16.07 4.02 8.97
C SER A 13 16.33 5.40 8.38
N GLU A 14 17.55 5.59 7.87
CA GLU A 14 17.90 6.62 6.91
C GLU A 14 16.77 6.77 5.88
N ARG A 15 16.04 7.89 5.99
CA ARG A 15 15.11 8.32 4.95
C ARG A 15 15.97 8.76 3.75
N PRO A 16 15.89 8.12 2.58
CA PRO A 16 16.66 8.56 1.44
C PRO A 16 16.18 9.96 1.02
N ALA A 17 17.15 10.77 0.62
CA ALA A 17 17.02 12.16 0.26
C ALA A 17 15.85 12.43 -0.70
N ARG A 18 15.01 13.42 -0.37
CA ARG A 18 14.09 14.03 -1.34
C ARG A 18 14.91 14.74 -2.42
N PRO A 19 14.78 14.40 -3.71
CA PRO A 19 15.32 15.25 -4.76
C PRO A 19 14.43 16.50 -4.87
N SER A 20 15.06 17.66 -4.78
CA SER A 20 14.47 18.96 -5.10
C SER A 20 13.94 18.95 -6.54
N LEU A 21 12.64 19.14 -6.70
CA LEU A 21 11.97 19.21 -8.01
C LEU A 21 12.39 20.46 -8.78
N SER A 22 13.35 20.28 -9.68
CA SER A 22 13.72 21.24 -10.71
C SER A 22 12.57 21.42 -11.71
N ARG A 23 12.34 22.69 -12.00
CA ARG A 23 11.33 23.26 -12.89
C ARG A 23 11.47 22.75 -14.32
N GLY A 24 10.34 22.36 -14.92
CA GLY A 24 10.15 22.25 -16.36
C GLY A 24 10.44 20.87 -16.95
N GLN A 25 9.38 20.14 -17.32
CA GLN A 25 9.47 19.21 -18.44
C GLN A 25 8.12 18.99 -19.11
N THR A 26 8.22 18.88 -20.42
CA THR A 26 7.21 18.97 -21.46
C THR A 26 6.43 17.68 -21.67
N MET A 27 5.21 17.81 -22.20
CA MET A 27 4.28 16.79 -22.73
C MET A 27 4.92 15.47 -23.16
N SER A 28 5.10 14.56 -22.22
CA SER A 28 5.39 13.14 -22.44
C SER A 28 4.88 12.46 -21.18
N THR A 29 4.00 11.48 -21.31
CA THR A 29 3.41 10.71 -20.21
C THR A 29 4.52 10.00 -19.41
N ILE A 30 5.16 10.74 -18.51
CA ILE A 30 6.32 10.28 -17.74
C ILE A 30 5.81 9.95 -16.34
N LEU A 31 5.99 8.68 -15.96
CA LEU A 31 5.79 8.22 -14.59
C LEU A 31 6.69 9.05 -13.66
N LYS A 32 6.07 9.74 -12.70
CA LYS A 32 6.76 10.61 -11.77
C LYS A 32 6.61 10.06 -10.36
N GLU A 33 7.72 9.85 -9.67
CA GLU A 33 7.67 9.49 -8.26
C GLU A 33 7.36 10.73 -7.41
N THR A 34 6.25 10.69 -6.68
CA THR A 34 5.83 11.77 -5.78
C THR A 34 5.03 11.22 -4.61
N GLU A 35 4.87 12.04 -3.59
CA GLU A 35 3.88 11.82 -2.54
C GLU A 35 2.60 12.60 -2.88
N LEU A 36 1.45 11.91 -2.90
CA LEU A 36 0.12 12.48 -3.01
C LEU A 36 -0.57 12.35 -1.65
N LYS A 37 -1.16 13.44 -1.19
CA LYS A 37 -2.08 13.42 -0.04
C LYS A 37 -3.49 13.51 -0.59
N MET A 38 -4.31 12.52 -0.27
CA MET A 38 -5.73 12.49 -0.63
C MET A 38 -6.50 13.42 0.31
N GLU A 39 -7.65 13.93 -0.12
CA GLU A 39 -8.54 14.76 0.72
C GLU A 39 -9.08 13.99 1.93
N ASN A 40 -9.16 12.66 1.83
CA ASN A 40 -9.58 11.76 2.90
C ASN A 40 -8.53 11.64 4.03
N GLY A 41 -7.32 12.17 3.85
CA GLY A 41 -6.20 12.06 4.79
C GLY A 41 -5.22 10.93 4.46
N ASP A 42 -5.56 10.06 3.51
CA ASP A 42 -4.68 9.00 3.03
C ASP A 42 -3.44 9.58 2.33
N CYS A 43 -2.30 8.95 2.53
CA CYS A 43 -1.04 9.37 1.94
C CYS A 43 -0.55 8.29 0.97
N PHE A 44 -0.51 8.60 -0.32
CA PHE A 44 0.13 7.76 -1.33
C PHE A 44 1.56 8.24 -1.58
N VAL A 45 2.49 7.30 -1.67
CA VAL A 45 3.89 7.56 -2.01
C VAL A 45 4.33 6.59 -3.09
N GLY A 46 4.66 7.11 -4.27
CA GLY A 46 5.15 6.29 -5.37
C GLY A 46 4.99 6.95 -6.73
N LEU A 47 4.91 6.12 -7.75
CA LEU A 47 4.75 6.53 -9.13
C LEU A 47 3.31 6.98 -9.39
N VAL A 48 3.20 8.21 -9.87
CA VAL A 48 1.96 8.80 -10.37
C VAL A 48 2.10 9.10 -11.85
N LEU A 49 0.99 8.95 -12.57
CA LEU A 49 0.86 9.27 -13.98
C LEU A 49 -0.33 10.19 -14.15
N ASP A 50 -0.13 11.39 -14.70
CA ASP A 50 -1.22 12.36 -14.91
C ASP A 50 -2.08 12.59 -13.64
N ASN A 51 -1.40 12.79 -12.50
CA ASN A 51 -2.00 12.92 -11.17
C ASN A 51 -2.75 11.68 -10.63
N MET A 52 -2.68 10.52 -11.30
CA MET A 52 -3.23 9.26 -10.81
C MET A 52 -2.15 8.34 -10.25
N PRO A 53 -2.36 7.68 -9.11
CA PRO A 53 -1.44 6.69 -8.60
C PRO A 53 -1.38 5.49 -9.56
N VAL A 54 -0.17 5.04 -9.90
CA VAL A 54 0.08 3.87 -10.77
C VAL A 54 0.76 2.74 -10.02
N SER A 55 1.72 3.06 -9.16
CA SER A 55 2.40 2.06 -8.35
C SER A 55 3.05 2.70 -7.16
N GLY A 56 2.82 2.19 -5.97
CA GLY A 56 3.38 2.79 -4.77
C GLY A 56 2.86 2.19 -3.50
N THR A 57 3.05 2.94 -2.43
CA THR A 57 2.58 2.61 -1.09
C THR A 57 1.53 3.63 -0.67
N MET A 58 0.30 3.16 -0.46
CA MET A 58 -0.80 3.92 0.12
C MET A 58 -0.86 3.64 1.61
N LEU A 59 -0.78 4.69 2.40
CA LEU A 59 -0.97 4.68 3.84
C LEU A 59 -2.36 5.23 4.12
N TYR A 60 -3.20 4.37 4.69
CA TYR A 60 -4.55 4.73 5.06
C TYR A 60 -4.58 5.38 6.43
N THR A 61 -5.55 6.26 6.66
CA THR A 61 -5.77 6.87 7.99
C THR A 61 -6.12 5.84 9.06
N ASP A 62 -6.71 4.70 8.69
CA ASP A 62 -6.98 3.56 9.59
C ASP A 62 -5.71 2.82 10.06
N GLY A 63 -4.53 3.21 9.57
CA GLY A 63 -3.26 2.55 9.86
C GLY A 63 -2.98 1.32 8.99
N ALA A 64 -3.89 0.98 8.07
CA ALA A 64 -3.61 0.03 7.01
C ALA A 64 -2.59 0.62 6.03
N GLN A 65 -1.78 -0.25 5.42
CA GLN A 65 -0.82 0.15 4.40
C GLN A 65 -0.92 -0.82 3.23
N PHE A 66 -1.27 -0.32 2.05
CA PHE A 66 -1.23 -1.09 0.82
C PHE A 66 0.00 -0.71 0.00
N ARG A 67 0.76 -1.70 -0.47
CA ARG A 67 1.88 -1.51 -1.39
C ARG A 67 1.63 -2.32 -2.64
N GLY A 68 1.48 -1.68 -3.78
CA GLY A 68 1.22 -2.40 -5.02
C GLY A 68 0.97 -1.46 -6.18
N THR A 69 0.43 -2.02 -7.26
CA THR A 69 -0.01 -1.26 -8.42
C THR A 69 -1.43 -0.72 -8.24
N PHE A 70 -1.69 0.39 -8.90
CA PHE A 70 -2.95 1.10 -8.92
C PHE A 70 -3.33 1.37 -10.36
N GLN A 71 -4.61 1.24 -10.68
CA GLN A 71 -5.14 1.52 -12.00
C GLN A 71 -6.45 2.28 -11.83
N HIS A 72 -6.55 3.47 -12.42
CA HIS A 72 -7.71 4.37 -12.27
C HIS A 72 -8.08 4.65 -10.79
N GLY A 73 -7.06 4.78 -9.92
CA GLY A 73 -7.28 5.00 -8.48
C GLY A 73 -7.63 3.75 -7.68
N LYS A 74 -7.83 2.60 -8.32
CA LYS A 74 -8.19 1.32 -7.68
C LYS A 74 -6.98 0.40 -7.55
N LYS A 75 -6.91 -0.39 -6.47
CA LYS A 75 -5.85 -1.42 -6.30
C LYS A 75 -5.94 -2.44 -7.44
N HIS A 76 -4.84 -2.67 -8.15
CA HIS A 76 -4.78 -3.57 -9.30
C HIS A 76 -3.43 -4.27 -9.36
N GLY A 77 -3.33 -5.42 -10.04
CA GLY A 77 -2.09 -6.19 -10.16
C GLY A 77 -1.63 -6.80 -8.83
N SER A 78 -0.34 -7.05 -8.67
CA SER A 78 0.17 -7.61 -7.42
C SER A 78 0.34 -6.54 -6.36
N GLY A 79 -0.02 -6.87 -5.13
CA GLY A 79 0.09 -5.96 -4.00
C GLY A 79 0.32 -6.69 -2.67
N LEU A 80 0.69 -5.91 -1.68
CA LEU A 80 0.88 -6.29 -0.30
C LEU A 80 0.04 -5.35 0.57
N LEU A 81 -1.05 -5.85 1.13
CA LEU A 81 -1.89 -5.12 2.07
C LEU A 81 -1.51 -5.50 3.50
N ARG A 82 -0.97 -4.56 4.25
CA ARG A 82 -0.73 -4.67 5.69
C ARG A 82 -1.91 -4.07 6.43
N PHE A 83 -2.49 -4.83 7.33
CA PHE A 83 -3.55 -4.38 8.22
C PHE A 83 -2.95 -3.79 9.50
N PRO A 84 -3.64 -2.85 10.17
CA PRO A 84 -3.18 -2.25 11.41
C PRO A 84 -3.05 -3.27 12.56
N HIS A 85 -3.79 -4.39 12.48
CA HIS A 85 -3.70 -5.49 13.45
C HIS A 85 -2.42 -6.34 13.33
N GLY A 86 -1.60 -6.10 12.30
CA GLY A 86 -0.35 -6.84 12.04
C GLY A 86 -0.47 -7.91 10.95
N ASP A 87 -1.69 -8.21 10.52
CA ASP A 87 -1.94 -9.15 9.43
C ASP A 87 -1.47 -8.57 8.09
N GLN A 88 -1.06 -9.43 7.16
CA GLN A 88 -0.54 -9.02 5.86
C GLN A 88 -1.08 -9.92 4.78
N TYR A 89 -1.54 -9.34 3.68
CA TYR A 89 -1.98 -10.07 2.52
C TYR A 89 -1.08 -9.75 1.33
N ASP A 90 -0.38 -10.75 0.82
CA ASP A 90 0.40 -10.69 -0.40
C ASP A 90 -0.37 -11.41 -1.51
N GLY A 91 -0.76 -10.72 -2.59
CA GLY A 91 -1.53 -11.37 -3.63
C GLY A 91 -1.87 -10.47 -4.81
N CYS A 92 -2.73 -11.00 -5.69
CA CYS A 92 -3.25 -10.24 -6.82
C CYS A 92 -4.54 -9.51 -6.45
N PHE A 93 -4.61 -8.27 -6.90
CA PHE A 93 -5.71 -7.32 -6.75
C PHE A 93 -6.20 -6.95 -8.13
N SER A 94 -7.49 -6.69 -8.27
CA SER A 94 -8.06 -6.14 -9.48
C SER A 94 -9.30 -5.35 -9.12
N ASN A 95 -9.30 -4.04 -9.42
CA ASN A 95 -10.40 -3.12 -9.13
C ASN A 95 -10.77 -3.08 -7.64
N ASP A 96 -9.78 -3.04 -6.75
CA ASP A 96 -9.92 -3.16 -5.29
C ASP A 96 -10.33 -4.54 -4.76
N TYR A 97 -10.61 -5.50 -5.63
CA TYR A 97 -10.90 -6.87 -5.22
C TYR A 97 -9.62 -7.67 -5.09
N ILE A 98 -9.50 -8.46 -4.04
CA ILE A 98 -8.52 -9.54 -4.04
C ILE A 98 -8.99 -10.58 -5.05
N LEU A 99 -8.20 -10.79 -6.10
CA LEU A 99 -8.51 -11.67 -7.20
C LEU A 99 -7.32 -12.56 -7.53
N GLY A 100 -7.50 -13.87 -7.34
CA GLY A 100 -6.52 -14.86 -7.72
C GLY A 100 -5.85 -15.50 -6.52
N GLU A 101 -4.62 -15.96 -6.71
CA GLU A 101 -3.85 -16.61 -5.66
C GLU A 101 -3.11 -15.57 -4.82
N GLY A 102 -3.09 -15.79 -3.51
CA GLY A 102 -2.32 -14.97 -2.59
C GLY A 102 -1.97 -15.72 -1.33
N LYS A 103 -1.33 -15.02 -0.41
CA LYS A 103 -0.85 -15.47 0.88
C LYS A 103 -1.30 -14.47 1.93
N PHE A 104 -2.19 -14.89 2.82
CA PHE A 104 -2.60 -14.12 3.98
C PHE A 104 -1.80 -14.57 5.19
N ILE A 105 -1.07 -13.67 5.81
CA ILE A 105 -0.19 -13.89 6.94
C ILE A 105 -0.89 -13.32 8.17
N VAL A 106 -1.26 -14.17 9.12
CA VAL A 106 -2.02 -13.80 10.32
C VAL A 106 -1.14 -13.86 11.56
N GLY A 107 -1.20 -12.79 12.34
CA GLY A 107 -0.58 -12.69 13.66
C GLY A 107 0.96 -12.72 13.66
N ALA A 108 1.53 -12.56 14.84
CA ALA A 108 2.98 -12.59 15.06
C ALA A 108 3.60 -13.98 14.83
N GLU A 109 2.79 -15.05 14.93
CA GLU A 109 3.23 -16.42 14.63
C GLU A 109 3.47 -16.65 13.13
N GLY A 110 3.02 -15.72 12.26
CA GLY A 110 3.27 -15.79 10.83
C GLY A 110 2.50 -16.91 10.14
N VAL A 111 1.26 -17.18 10.58
CA VAL A 111 0.44 -18.23 9.98
C VAL A 111 0.09 -17.83 8.55
N VAL A 112 0.65 -18.55 7.58
CA VAL A 112 0.46 -18.26 6.16
C VAL A 112 -0.65 -19.11 5.58
N TYR A 113 -1.74 -18.45 5.17
CA TYR A 113 -2.82 -19.03 4.40
C TYR A 113 -2.59 -18.74 2.92
N SER A 114 -2.14 -19.73 2.18
CA SER A 114 -2.06 -19.65 0.71
C SER A 114 -3.32 -20.24 0.10
N GLY A 115 -3.95 -19.50 -0.82
CA GLY A 115 -5.15 -19.97 -1.51
C GLY A 115 -5.61 -19.03 -2.60
N LYS A 116 -6.67 -19.43 -3.28
CA LYS A 116 -7.39 -18.56 -4.20
C LYS A 116 -8.37 -17.70 -3.41
N PHE A 117 -8.08 -16.41 -3.33
CA PHE A 117 -8.93 -15.44 -2.66
C PHE A 117 -9.78 -14.72 -3.72
N GLY A 118 -11.06 -14.57 -3.42
CA GLY A 118 -12.05 -13.87 -4.25
C GLY A 118 -13.00 -13.06 -3.38
N LEU A 119 -12.50 -12.57 -2.25
CA LEU A 119 -13.29 -11.83 -1.27
C LEU A 119 -13.15 -10.32 -1.54
N PRO A 120 -14.25 -9.55 -1.40
CA PRO A 120 -14.17 -8.09 -1.41
C PRO A 120 -13.39 -7.61 -0.18
N ILE A 121 -12.43 -6.71 -0.38
CA ILE A 121 -11.67 -6.09 0.72
C ILE A 121 -11.91 -4.58 0.74
N GLY A 122 -12.89 -4.18 1.54
CA GLY A 122 -13.29 -2.79 1.67
C GLY A 122 -14.66 -2.56 1.05
N GLU A 123 -15.37 -1.61 1.66
CA GLU A 123 -16.80 -1.35 1.49
C GLU A 123 -17.24 -1.38 0.02
N VAL A 124 -18.41 -1.98 -0.17
CA VAL A 124 -19.18 -1.85 -1.39
C VAL A 124 -19.55 -0.37 -1.49
N GLU A 125 -18.75 0.43 -2.19
CA GLU A 125 -19.30 1.62 -2.82
C GLU A 125 -20.31 1.10 -3.84
N MET A 126 -21.56 1.07 -3.40
CA MET A 126 -22.70 0.88 -4.28
C MET A 126 -22.57 1.97 -5.35
N SER A 127 -22.44 1.53 -6.60
CA SER A 127 -22.60 2.41 -7.74
C SER A 127 -23.96 3.07 -7.62
N GLU A 128 -23.99 4.39 -7.42
CA GLU A 128 -25.12 5.18 -7.89
C GLU A 128 -24.98 5.24 -9.41
N ASP A 129 -25.48 4.19 -10.06
CA ASP A 129 -25.98 4.28 -11.42
C ASP A 129 -27.11 5.33 -11.42
N GLU A 130 -26.91 6.45 -12.13
CA GLU A 130 -27.99 7.19 -12.80
C GLU A 130 -27.54 7.70 -14.18
#